data_AF-A0A5E9G4T2-F1
#
_entry.id   AF-A0A5E9G4T2-F1
#
_cell.length_a   1.000
_cell.length_b   1.000
_cell.length_c   1.000
_cell.angle_alpha   90.00
_cell.angle_beta   90.00
_cell.angle_gamma   90.00
#
_symmetry.space_group_name_H-M   'P 1'
#
loop_
_entity.id
_entity.type
_entity.pdbx_description
1 polymer ?
#
loop_
_entity_poly.entity_id
_entity_poly.type
_entity_poly.pdbx_seq_one_letter_code
_entity_poly.pdbx_strand_id
1 'polypeptide(L)'
;MNWLRRTYGLPASVVPPFWHRHPELIWELSALHLHWLGAYDPDQHGSAPLGWHRDFADARQRLREWVAISGTRLERDRSTRQTSWPGEAPADAVEDVVIIVRDEDFVQFVVDDVARRRDAEASFYSRAESS
;
A
#
# COMPACT_ATOMS: atom_id res chain seq x y z
N MET A 1 -3.08 -8.07 -6.19
CA MET A 1 -1.59 -8.17 -6.11
C MET A 1 -1.02 -9.58 -5.98
N ASN A 2 -1.78 -10.60 -5.55
CA ASN A 2 -1.27 -11.97 -5.55
C ASN A 2 -0.86 -12.46 -6.95
N TRP A 3 -1.52 -12.00 -8.01
CA TRP A 3 -1.12 -12.31 -9.38
C TRP A 3 0.26 -11.75 -9.70
N LEU A 4 0.52 -10.45 -9.50
CA LEU A 4 1.80 -9.81 -9.85
C LEU A 4 3.00 -10.46 -9.14
N ARG A 5 2.85 -10.74 -7.84
CA ARG A 5 3.88 -11.45 -7.06
C ARG A 5 4.14 -12.85 -7.60
N ARG A 6 3.08 -13.60 -7.90
CA ARG A 6 3.19 -15.00 -8.37
C ARG A 6 3.71 -15.07 -9.80
N THR A 7 3.23 -14.21 -10.69
CA THR A 7 3.62 -14.16 -12.12
C THR A 7 5.08 -13.77 -12.30
N TYR A 8 5.58 -12.79 -11.53
CA TYR A 8 6.97 -12.29 -11.67
C TYR A 8 7.92 -12.79 -10.56
N GLY A 9 7.49 -13.72 -9.71
CA GLY A 9 8.31 -14.26 -8.62
C GLY A 9 8.85 -13.20 -7.67
N LEU A 10 8.04 -12.17 -7.35
CA LEU A 10 8.53 -11.02 -6.58
C LEU A 10 8.80 -11.40 -5.11
N PRO A 11 9.99 -11.07 -4.57
CA PRO A 11 10.31 -11.33 -3.17
C PRO A 11 9.60 -10.33 -2.24
N ALA A 12 9.61 -10.64 -0.95
CA ALA A 12 9.06 -9.75 0.09
C ALA A 12 9.76 -8.37 0.15
N SER A 13 11.00 -8.28 -0.34
CA SER A 13 11.71 -6.99 -0.48
C SER A 13 11.14 -6.07 -1.56
N VAL A 14 10.21 -6.55 -2.40
CA VAL A 14 9.50 -5.74 -3.41
C VAL A 14 8.01 -5.63 -3.07
N VAL A 15 7.38 -6.76 -2.72
CA VAL A 15 5.98 -6.79 -2.30
C VAL A 15 5.88 -7.59 -1.00
N PRO A 16 5.99 -6.93 0.16
CA PRO A 16 5.97 -7.57 1.47
C PRO A 16 4.57 -8.06 1.81
N PRO A 17 4.39 -8.99 2.77
CA PRO A 17 3.06 -9.49 3.15
C PRO A 17 2.09 -8.39 3.57
N PHE A 18 2.57 -7.39 4.32
CA PHE A 18 1.75 -6.33 4.93
C PHE A 18 1.74 -5.02 4.13
N TRP A 19 2.03 -5.08 2.82
CA TRP A 19 2.05 -3.92 1.92
C TRP A 19 0.80 -3.02 2.00
N HIS A 20 -0.36 -3.60 2.35
CA HIS A 20 -1.65 -2.91 2.45
C HIS A 20 -1.76 -1.95 3.63
N ARG A 21 -0.81 -1.99 4.57
CA ARG A 21 -0.73 -1.06 5.72
C ARG A 21 0.15 0.17 5.44
N HIS A 22 0.81 0.19 4.28
CA HIS A 22 1.77 1.21 3.89
C HIS A 22 1.23 2.02 2.72
N PRO A 23 0.76 3.26 2.95
CA PRO A 23 0.20 4.10 1.88
C PRO A 23 1.14 4.24 0.68
N GLU A 24 2.44 4.42 0.91
CA GLU A 24 3.47 4.51 -0.14
C GLU A 24 3.50 3.28 -1.05
N LEU A 25 3.32 2.07 -0.49
CA LEU A 25 3.23 0.84 -1.27
C LEU A 25 1.89 0.72 -1.98
N ILE A 26 0.79 1.10 -1.31
CA ILE A 26 -0.56 1.10 -1.90
C ILE A 26 -0.60 2.01 -3.13
N TRP A 27 -0.05 3.22 -3.05
CA TRP A 27 -0.07 4.18 -4.15
C TRP A 27 0.71 3.68 -5.36
N GLU A 28 1.95 3.22 -5.16
CA GLU A 28 2.78 2.70 -6.25
C GLU A 28 2.15 1.46 -6.91
N LEU A 29 1.62 0.52 -6.10
CA LEU A 29 0.96 -0.69 -6.60
C LEU A 29 -0.36 -0.38 -7.32
N SER A 30 -1.11 0.62 -6.86
CA SER A 30 -2.34 1.07 -7.51
C SER A 30 -2.05 1.73 -8.86
N ALA A 31 -1.03 2.60 -8.91
CA ALA A 31 -0.59 3.23 -10.16
C ALA A 31 -0.13 2.17 -11.19
N LEU A 32 0.66 1.19 -10.75
CA LEU A 32 1.08 0.07 -11.60
C LEU A 32 -0.11 -0.73 -12.15
N HIS A 33 -1.14 -0.93 -11.34
CA HIS A 33 -2.33 -1.65 -11.78
C HIS A 33 -3.13 -0.86 -12.80
N LEU A 34 -3.35 0.44 -12.58
CA LEU A 34 -4.02 1.31 -13.53
C LEU A 34 -3.25 1.40 -14.85
N HIS A 35 -1.91 1.50 -14.79
CA HIS A 35 -1.08 1.47 -15.98
C HIS A 35 -1.19 0.13 -16.72
N TRP A 36 -1.26 -0.99 -16.01
CA TRP A 36 -1.47 -2.31 -16.61
C TRP A 36 -2.82 -2.39 -17.33
N LEU A 37 -3.89 -1.92 -16.69
CA LEU A 37 -5.22 -1.88 -17.31
C LEU A 37 -5.22 -1.04 -18.59
N GLY A 38 -4.60 0.14 -18.55
CA GLY A 38 -4.46 0.99 -19.73
C GLY A 38 -3.60 0.32 -20.81
N ALA A 39 -2.48 -0.31 -20.47
CA ALA A 39 -1.57 -0.92 -21.45
C ALA A 39 -2.17 -2.11 -22.20
N TYR A 40 -3.17 -2.78 -21.63
CA TYR A 40 -3.88 -3.92 -22.22
C TYR A 40 -5.29 -3.56 -22.70
N ASP A 41 -5.61 -2.27 -22.80
CA ASP A 41 -6.86 -1.82 -23.40
C ASP A 41 -6.93 -2.20 -24.90
N PRO A 42 -8.09 -2.65 -25.41
CA PRO A 42 -8.23 -3.07 -26.82
C PRO A 42 -7.89 -1.98 -27.84
N ASP A 43 -8.07 -0.71 -27.50
CA ASP A 43 -7.84 0.41 -28.42
C ASP A 43 -6.39 0.93 -28.37
N GLN A 44 -5.55 0.36 -27.51
CA GLN A 44 -4.15 0.76 -27.39
C GLN A 44 -3.23 0.15 -28.44
N HIS A 45 -2.14 0.87 -28.72
CA HIS A 45 -1.10 0.37 -29.61
C HIS A 45 -0.51 -0.95 -29.07
N GLY A 46 -0.26 -1.93 -29.95
CA GLY A 46 0.25 -3.25 -29.55
C GLY A 46 1.63 -3.25 -28.86
N SER A 47 2.32 -2.11 -28.83
CA SER A 47 3.58 -1.93 -28.07
C SER A 47 3.37 -1.46 -26.63
N ALA A 48 2.15 -1.07 -26.24
CA ALA A 48 1.83 -0.57 -24.91
C ALA A 48 2.18 -1.56 -23.79
N PRO A 49 1.94 -2.88 -23.91
CA PRO A 49 2.42 -3.86 -22.93
C PRO A 49 3.94 -3.82 -22.72
N LEU A 50 4.70 -3.61 -23.79
CA LEU A 50 6.16 -3.50 -23.71
C LEU A 50 6.59 -2.23 -22.95
N GLY A 51 5.85 -1.13 -23.15
CA GLY A 51 6.01 0.10 -22.37
C GLY A 51 5.76 -0.15 -20.88
N TRP A 52 4.67 -0.84 -20.55
CA TRP A 52 4.36 -1.19 -19.17
C TRP A 52 5.46 -2.00 -18.49
N HIS A 53 6.07 -2.96 -19.20
CA HIS A 53 7.19 -3.73 -18.64
C HIS A 53 8.44 -2.89 -18.35
N ARG A 54 8.69 -1.84 -19.14
CA ARG A 54 9.78 -0.89 -18.89
C ARG A 54 9.50 -0.12 -17.59
N ASP A 55 8.32 0.46 -17.48
CA ASP A 55 7.94 1.28 -16.32
C ASP A 55 7.79 0.42 -15.05
N PHE A 56 7.40 -0.84 -15.20
CA PHE A 56 7.40 -1.82 -14.11
C PHE A 56 8.80 -2.09 -13.56
N ALA A 57 9.85 -2.05 -14.40
CA ALA A 57 11.22 -2.21 -13.92
C ALA A 57 11.62 -1.06 -12.98
N ASP A 58 11.27 0.17 -13.32
CA ASP A 58 11.54 1.36 -12.51
C ASP A 58 10.70 1.37 -11.22
N ALA A 59 9.41 1.00 -11.33
CA ALA A 59 8.53 0.89 -10.17
C ALA A 59 9.02 -0.17 -9.17
N ARG A 60 9.60 -1.28 -9.65
CA ARG A 60 10.22 -2.29 -8.79
C ARG A 60 11.40 -1.74 -7.99
N GLN A 61 12.12 -0.73 -8.50
CA GLN A 61 13.18 -0.07 -7.75
C GLN A 61 12.59 0.80 -6.64
N ARG A 62 11.61 1.65 -6.96
CA ARG A 62 10.88 2.47 -5.96
C ARG A 62 10.22 1.62 -4.88
N LEU A 63 9.59 0.51 -5.25
CA LEU A 63 9.00 -0.43 -4.29
C LEU A 63 10.03 -0.96 -3.30
N ARG A 64 11.26 -1.28 -3.74
CA ARG A 64 12.32 -1.71 -2.81
C ARG A 64 12.72 -0.62 -1.84
N GLU A 65 12.78 0.62 -2.32
CA GLU A 65 13.09 1.79 -1.49
C GLU A 65 11.98 2.01 -0.45
N TRP A 66 10.71 1.94 -0.87
CA TRP A 66 9.58 2.00 0.04
C TRP A 66 9.57 0.86 1.05
N VAL A 67 9.85 -0.37 0.63
CA VAL A 67 9.97 -1.49 1.58
C VAL A 67 11.11 -1.26 2.57
N ALA A 68 12.26 -0.77 2.12
CA ALA A 68 13.42 -0.53 2.98
C ALA A 68 13.20 0.60 4.01
N ILE A 69 12.46 1.63 3.63
CA ILE A 69 12.10 2.76 4.51
C ILE A 69 10.92 2.38 5.40
N SER A 70 9.98 1.62 4.86
CA SER A 70 8.87 1.07 5.62
C SER A 70 9.40 0.11 6.69
N GLY A 71 8.63 -0.03 7.74
CA GLY A 71 8.97 -0.95 8.81
C GLY A 71 8.70 -2.42 8.53
N THR A 72 8.12 -2.73 7.38
CA THR A 72 7.54 -4.03 7.10
C THR A 72 8.59 -5.10 6.79
N ARG A 73 8.34 -6.32 7.25
CA ARG A 73 9.20 -7.49 7.06
C ARG A 73 8.34 -8.72 6.75
N LEU A 74 8.98 -9.88 6.60
CA LEU A 74 8.30 -11.12 6.25
C LEU A 74 7.29 -11.56 7.33
N GLU A 75 7.64 -11.41 8.62
CA GLU A 75 6.84 -11.92 9.74
C GLU A 75 6.35 -10.80 10.69
N ARG A 76 6.85 -9.58 10.48
CA ARG A 76 6.59 -8.45 11.36
C ARG A 76 6.30 -7.21 10.55
N ASP A 77 5.49 -6.34 11.12
CA ASP A 77 5.14 -5.07 10.54
C ASP A 77 5.28 -3.96 11.56
N ARG A 78 5.62 -2.75 11.11
CA ARG A 78 5.52 -1.54 11.91
C ARG A 78 5.19 -0.38 10.98
N SER A 79 4.47 0.62 11.45
CA SER A 79 4.15 1.79 10.63
C SER A 79 5.41 2.53 10.19
N THR A 80 5.32 3.19 9.02
CA THR A 80 6.42 3.99 8.49
C THR A 80 6.71 5.15 9.42
N ARG A 81 7.98 5.28 9.84
CA ARG A 81 8.39 6.31 10.80
C ARG A 81 8.21 7.69 10.18
N GLN A 82 7.54 8.56 10.90
CA GLN A 82 7.47 9.99 10.57
C GLN A 82 8.58 10.73 11.32
N THR A 83 9.30 11.58 10.61
CA THR A 83 10.29 12.47 11.22
C THR A 83 9.55 13.59 11.95
N SER A 84 9.81 13.77 13.24
CA SER A 84 9.39 14.96 13.97
C SER A 84 10.22 16.16 13.52
N TRP A 85 9.57 17.21 13.05
CA TRP A 85 10.23 18.45 12.64
C TRP A 85 10.50 19.37 13.83
N PRO A 86 11.43 20.35 13.70
CA PRO A 86 11.68 21.32 14.77
C PRO A 86 10.40 22.05 15.21
N GLY A 87 10.07 21.95 16.50
CA GLY A 87 8.85 22.53 17.07
C GLY A 87 7.67 21.55 17.19
N GLU A 88 7.77 20.34 16.63
CA GLU A 88 6.78 19.28 16.82
C GLU A 88 7.10 18.42 18.05
N ALA A 89 6.07 17.85 18.65
CA ALA A 89 6.25 16.83 19.66
C ALA A 89 6.97 15.61 19.06
N PRO A 90 7.82 14.91 19.83
CA PRO A 90 8.41 13.66 19.39
C PRO A 90 7.31 12.67 18.98
N ALA A 91 7.52 11.97 17.87
CA ALA A 91 6.62 10.93 17.43
C ALA A 91 6.61 9.77 18.45
N ASP A 92 5.45 9.15 18.63
CA ASP A 92 5.31 7.99 19.50
C ASP A 92 6.19 6.83 19.04
N ALA A 93 6.61 6.00 19.99
CA ALA A 93 7.35 4.79 19.70
C ALA A 93 6.45 3.83 18.89
N VAL A 94 6.90 3.47 17.68
CA VAL A 94 6.22 2.48 16.85
C VAL A 94 6.73 1.09 17.20
N GLU A 95 5.83 0.21 17.64
CA GLU A 95 6.12 -1.19 17.96
C GLU A 95 5.98 -2.11 16.75
N ASP A 96 6.80 -3.17 16.73
CA ASP A 96 6.70 -4.24 15.73
C ASP A 96 5.55 -5.20 16.10
N VAL A 97 4.60 -5.37 15.19
CA VAL A 97 3.48 -6.31 15.29
C VAL A 97 3.82 -7.60 14.54
N VAL A 98 3.68 -8.76 15.19
CA VAL A 98 3.81 -10.07 14.55
C VAL A 98 2.45 -10.46 13.97
N ILE A 99 2.42 -10.89 12.71
CA ILE A 99 1.18 -11.32 12.06
C ILE A 99 1.36 -12.75 11.56
N ILE A 100 0.58 -13.67 12.15
CA ILE A 100 0.71 -15.12 11.93
C ILE A 100 -0.13 -15.57 10.72
N VAL A 101 -1.35 -15.08 10.58
CA VAL A 101 -2.27 -15.43 9.49
C VAL A 101 -2.60 -14.19 8.66
N ARG A 102 -1.82 -13.98 7.61
CA ARG A 102 -1.88 -12.78 6.75
C ARG A 102 -3.26 -12.52 6.15
N ASP A 103 -3.95 -13.57 5.69
CA ASP A 103 -5.22 -13.39 4.99
C ASP A 103 -6.34 -12.94 5.96
N GLU A 104 -6.37 -13.49 7.17
CA GLU A 104 -7.26 -13.03 8.24
C GLU A 104 -6.94 -11.61 8.67
N ASP A 105 -5.66 -11.28 8.82
CA ASP A 105 -5.20 -9.93 9.14
C ASP A 105 -5.62 -8.90 8.09
N PHE A 106 -5.52 -9.25 6.80
CA PHE A 106 -5.97 -8.38 5.72
C PHE A 106 -7.49 -8.16 5.77
N VAL A 107 -8.27 -9.21 6.01
CA VAL A 107 -9.73 -9.08 6.15
C VAL A 107 -10.07 -8.17 7.33
N GLN A 108 -9.43 -8.37 8.48
CA GLN A 108 -9.66 -7.55 9.67
C GLN A 108 -9.29 -6.07 9.39
N PHE A 109 -8.15 -5.82 8.76
CA PHE A 109 -7.73 -4.47 8.38
C PHE A 109 -8.78 -3.77 7.50
N VAL A 110 -9.35 -4.47 6.52
CA VAL A 110 -10.38 -3.90 5.65
C VAL A 110 -11.67 -3.62 6.41
N VAL A 111 -12.08 -4.52 7.31
CA VAL A 111 -13.27 -4.33 8.16
C VAL A 111 -13.09 -3.08 9.04
N ASP A 112 -11.94 -2.95 9.70
CA ASP A 112 -11.62 -1.82 10.56
C ASP A 112 -11.55 -0.50 9.78
N ASP A 113 -11.00 -0.53 8.56
CA ASP A 113 -10.93 0.64 7.69
C ASP A 113 -12.31 1.09 7.21
N VAL A 114 -13.19 0.15 6.85
CA VAL A 114 -14.58 0.46 6.48
C VAL A 114 -15.35 1.03 7.67
N ALA A 115 -15.21 0.45 8.86
CA ALA A 115 -15.85 0.95 10.08
C ALA A 115 -15.40 2.38 10.38
N ARG A 116 -14.08 2.63 10.37
CA ARG A 116 -13.49 3.97 10.58
C ARG A 116 -14.03 5.01 9.60
N ARG A 117 -14.18 4.66 8.32
CA ARG A 117 -14.73 5.57 7.29
C ARG A 117 -16.21 5.86 7.54
N ARG A 118 -17.01 4.85 7.91
CA ARG A 118 -18.43 5.04 8.27
C ARG A 118 -18.61 5.97 9.46
N ASP A 119 -17.80 5.80 10.51
CA ASP A 119 -17.86 6.64 11.70
C ASP A 119 -17.47 8.10 11.39
N ALA A 120 -16.45 8.29 10.53
CA ALA A 120 -16.04 9.61 10.07
C ALA A 120 -17.14 10.29 9.23
N GLU A 121 -17.78 9.55 8.31
CA GLU A 121 -18.91 10.04 7.52
C GLU A 121 -20.11 10.42 8.42
N ALA A 122 -20.49 9.55 9.37
CA ALA A 122 -21.56 9.82 10.31
C ALA A 122 -21.29 11.08 11.16
N SER A 123 -20.06 11.24 11.65
CA SER A 123 -19.62 12.41 12.41
C SER A 123 -19.65 13.69 11.59
N PHE A 124 -19.33 13.60 10.29
CA PHE A 124 -19.41 14.73 9.37
C PHE A 124 -20.85 15.18 9.17
N TYR A 125 -21.77 14.25 8.90
CA TYR A 125 -23.19 14.55 8.73
C TYR A 125 -23.84 15.10 10.01
N SER A 126 -23.55 14.53 11.18
CA SER A 126 -24.08 15.05 12.44
C SER A 126 -23.61 16.47 12.76
N ARG A 127 -22.35 16.81 12.40
CA ARG A 127 -21.81 18.17 12.56
C ARG A 127 -22.47 19.15 11.57
N ALA A 128 -22.77 18.70 10.36
CA ALA A 128 -23.46 19.50 9.34
C ALA A 128 -24.93 19.78 9.68
N GLU A 129 -25.63 18.84 10.34
CA GLU A 129 -27.01 19.04 10.82
C GLU A 129 -27.11 19.92 12.08
N SER A 130 -26.00 20.08 12.81
CA SER A 130 -25.94 20.89 14.04
C SER A 130 -25.44 22.33 13.84
N SER A 131 -25.13 22.73 12.59
CA SER A 131 -24.69 24.09 12.20
C SER A 131 -25.77 24.82 11.40
#